data_AF-A0A090V1X6-F1
#
_entry.id   AF-A0A090V1X6-F1
#
_cell.length_a   1.000
_cell.length_b   1.000
_cell.length_c   1.000
_cell.angle_alpha   90.00
_cell.angle_beta   90.00
_cell.angle_gamma   90.00
#
_symmetry.space_group_name_H-M   'P 1'
#
loop_
_entity.id
_entity.type
_entity.pdbx_description
1 polymer ?
#
loop_
_entity_poly.entity_id
_entity_poly.type
_entity_poly.pdbx_seq_one_letter_code
_entity_poly.pdbx_strand_id
1 'polypeptide(L)'
;MHDALISERSVSTIKNSTSMIATLPLHHSPDSLEIRHLNSDGELKHQLFIITLKSDMEAAEYTVKPFAELMVFNKRLRFVVQPEKQYPDVAMAEEEIFPEIERSLALFLQKKYSVDVSLVRNKSSVKKRVANQWHLR
;
A
#
# COMPACT_ATOMS: atom_id res chain seq x y z
N MET A 1 13.74 7.34 -17.62
CA MET A 1 12.63 8.00 -16.91
C MET A 1 11.54 6.95 -16.80
N HIS A 2 11.21 6.47 -15.60
CA HIS A 2 10.11 5.51 -15.44
C HIS A 2 8.87 6.34 -15.12
N ASP A 3 8.12 6.72 -16.16
CA ASP A 3 6.75 7.20 -15.98
C ASP A 3 6.02 6.13 -15.18
N ALA A 4 5.63 6.51 -13.97
CA ALA A 4 5.00 5.60 -13.05
C ALA A 4 3.53 5.50 -13.45
N LEU A 5 3.18 4.43 -14.13
CA LEU A 5 1.82 4.14 -14.55
C LEU A 5 0.87 4.24 -13.35
N ILE A 6 -0.15 5.09 -13.47
CA ILE A 6 -1.37 4.97 -12.66
C ILE A 6 -1.87 3.54 -12.91
N SER A 7 -2.04 2.78 -11.83
CA SER A 7 -2.40 1.36 -11.94
C SER A 7 -3.86 1.26 -11.55
N GLU A 8 -4.64 0.57 -12.37
CA GLU A 8 -6.01 0.23 -12.03
C GLU A 8 -6.16 -1.28 -11.91
N ARG A 9 -7.17 -1.70 -11.16
CA ARG A 9 -7.53 -3.10 -10.99
C ARG A 9 -9.03 -3.24 -11.20
N SER A 10 -9.43 -4.34 -11.84
CA SER A 10 -10.83 -4.68 -11.97
C SER A 10 -11.44 -4.93 -10.59
N VAL A 11 -12.61 -4.32 -10.33
CA VAL A 11 -13.40 -4.54 -9.12
C VAL A 11 -13.78 -6.02 -8.99
N SER A 12 -14.09 -6.69 -10.11
CA SER A 12 -14.43 -8.12 -10.09
C SER A 12 -13.23 -8.99 -9.68
N THR A 13 -12.02 -8.65 -10.13
CA THR A 13 -10.79 -9.34 -9.72
C THR A 13 -10.54 -9.13 -8.23
N ILE A 14 -10.68 -7.91 -7.72
CA ILE A 14 -10.50 -7.66 -6.29
C ILE A 14 -11.53 -8.43 -5.48
N LYS A 15 -12.82 -8.36 -5.81
CA LYS A 15 -13.87 -9.03 -5.04
C LYS A 15 -13.77 -10.56 -5.08
N ASN A 16 -13.42 -11.14 -6.23
CA ASN A 16 -13.49 -12.60 -6.43
C ASN A 16 -12.16 -13.30 -6.16
N SER A 17 -11.03 -12.61 -6.28
CA SER A 17 -9.69 -13.21 -6.16
C SER A 17 -8.93 -12.77 -4.93
N THR A 18 -9.51 -11.94 -4.07
CA THR A 18 -8.87 -11.51 -2.81
C THR A 18 -9.75 -11.78 -1.60
N SER A 19 -9.13 -11.93 -0.44
CA SER A 19 -9.80 -11.97 0.85
C SER A 19 -9.44 -10.73 1.66
N MET A 20 -10.44 -10.11 2.29
CA MET A 20 -10.22 -9.01 3.23
C MET A 20 -9.42 -9.51 4.44
N ILE A 21 -8.37 -8.80 4.83
CA ILE A 21 -7.57 -9.14 6.02
C ILE A 21 -7.60 -8.06 7.09
N ALA A 22 -7.83 -6.80 6.73
CA ALA A 22 -7.98 -5.70 7.66
C ALA A 22 -8.73 -4.52 7.02
N THR A 23 -9.35 -3.71 7.88
CA THR A 23 -9.86 -2.38 7.53
C THR A 23 -9.24 -1.39 8.49
N LEU A 24 -8.61 -0.33 7.97
CA LEU A 24 -7.94 0.70 8.75
C LEU A 24 -8.64 2.04 8.53
N PRO A 25 -9.20 2.69 9.57
CA PRO A 25 -9.79 4.01 9.42
C PRO A 25 -8.71 5.04 9.07
N LEU A 26 -9.06 6.01 8.22
CA LEU A 26 -8.21 7.18 8.02
C LEU A 26 -8.39 8.16 9.19
N HIS A 27 -7.35 8.89 9.55
CA HIS A 27 -7.37 9.82 10.68
C HIS A 27 -7.94 11.19 10.30
N HIS A 28 -7.78 11.60 9.05
CA HIS A 28 -8.15 12.91 8.53
C HIS A 28 -9.31 12.87 7.52
N SER A 29 -9.94 11.70 7.36
CA SER A 29 -11.07 11.46 6.46
C SER A 29 -12.06 10.48 7.09
N PRO A 30 -13.37 10.59 6.83
CA PRO A 30 -14.35 9.59 7.27
C PRO A 30 -14.22 8.23 6.55
N ASP A 31 -13.32 8.13 5.58
CA ASP A 31 -13.07 6.91 4.81
C ASP A 31 -12.13 5.93 5.54
N SER A 32 -11.92 4.76 4.96
CA SER A 32 -11.05 3.72 5.47
C SER A 32 -10.30 3.01 4.35
N LEU A 33 -9.13 2.46 4.66
CA LEU A 33 -8.40 1.56 3.79
C LEU A 33 -8.83 0.13 4.03
N GLU A 34 -9.11 -0.59 2.95
CA GLU A 34 -9.30 -2.03 2.95
C GLU A 34 -8.02 -2.72 2.50
N ILE A 35 -7.46 -3.56 3.36
CA ILE A 35 -6.30 -4.39 3.03
C ILE A 35 -6.81 -5.77 2.64
N ARG A 36 -6.48 -6.18 1.42
CA ARG A 36 -6.93 -7.46 0.84
C ARG A 36 -5.74 -8.28 0.39
N HIS A 37 -5.76 -9.57 0.70
CA HIS A 37 -4.75 -10.54 0.30
C HIS A 37 -5.21 -11.28 -0.95
N LEU A 38 -4.38 -11.35 -1.99
CA LEU A 38 -4.67 -12.15 -3.17
C LEU A 38 -4.71 -13.64 -2.78
N ASN A 39 -5.81 -14.31 -3.10
CA ASN A 39 -6.01 -15.74 -2.86
C ASN A 39 -5.12 -16.54 -3.82
N SER A 40 -3.84 -16.64 -3.48
CA SER A 40 -2.87 -17.42 -4.24
C SER A 40 -2.27 -18.53 -3.38
N ASP A 41 -2.39 -19.76 -3.86
CA ASP A 41 -1.55 -20.86 -3.39
C ASP A 41 -0.15 -20.66 -3.95
N GLY A 42 0.86 -20.62 -3.08
CA GLY A 42 2.22 -20.41 -3.50
C GLY A 42 3.18 -20.02 -2.39
N GLU A 43 4.45 -19.93 -2.75
CA GLU A 43 5.52 -19.50 -1.85
C GLU A 43 5.27 -18.10 -1.28
N LEU A 44 5.90 -17.80 -0.15
CA LEU A 44 5.87 -16.49 0.48
C LEU A 44 6.21 -15.35 -0.50
N LYS A 45 7.13 -15.57 -1.43
CA LYS A 45 7.57 -14.57 -2.42
C LYS A 45 6.49 -14.18 -3.45
N HIS A 46 5.40 -14.94 -3.53
CA HIS A 46 4.27 -14.68 -4.45
C HIS A 46 3.09 -13.99 -3.76
N GLN A 47 3.19 -13.71 -2.47
CA GLN A 47 2.08 -13.10 -1.73
C GLN A 47 1.94 -11.63 -2.11
N LEU A 48 0.76 -11.28 -2.63
CA LEU A 48 0.37 -9.93 -3.05
C LEU A 48 -0.75 -9.40 -2.16
N PHE A 49 -0.64 -8.13 -1.79
CA PHE A 49 -1.62 -7.38 -1.04
C PHE A 49 -2.06 -6.18 -1.85
N ILE A 50 -3.37 -5.95 -1.90
CA ILE A 50 -3.99 -4.81 -2.55
C ILE A 50 -4.68 -4.00 -1.46
N ILE A 51 -4.40 -2.70 -1.43
CA ILE A 51 -4.98 -1.75 -0.49
C ILE A 51 -5.80 -0.75 -1.29
N THR A 52 -7.06 -0.58 -0.94
CA THR A 52 -8.01 0.32 -1.62
C THR A 52 -8.71 1.22 -0.61
N LEU A 53 -9.15 2.40 -1.03
CA LEU A 53 -10.13 3.17 -0.27
C LEU A 53 -11.47 2.42 -0.33
N LYS A 54 -12.17 2.39 0.80
CA LYS A 54 -13.47 1.73 0.90
C LYS A 54 -14.51 2.45 0.03
N SER A 55 -14.54 3.78 0.09
CA SER A 55 -15.44 4.59 -0.74
C SER A 55 -15.26 4.31 -2.24
N ASP A 56 -14.02 4.22 -2.72
CA ASP A 56 -13.73 3.91 -4.12
C ASP A 56 -14.20 2.50 -4.52
N MET A 57 -14.06 1.51 -3.63
CA MET A 57 -14.56 0.14 -3.89
C MET A 57 -16.09 0.05 -3.93
N GLU A 58 -16.78 0.94 -3.20
CA GLU A 58 -18.24 1.03 -3.18
C GLU A 58 -18.79 1.80 -4.39
N ALA A 59 -18.09 2.85 -4.84
CA ALA A 59 -18.50 3.69 -5.95
C ALA A 59 -18.11 3.13 -7.33
N ALA A 60 -17.05 2.31 -7.43
CA ALA A 60 -16.53 1.84 -8.70
C ALA A 60 -17.41 0.75 -9.36
N GLU A 61 -17.76 0.96 -10.63
CA GLU A 61 -18.50 -0.02 -11.44
C GLU A 61 -17.58 -1.11 -12.03
N TYR A 62 -16.40 -0.72 -12.53
CA TYR A 62 -15.54 -1.61 -13.32
C TYR A 62 -14.12 -1.70 -12.79
N THR A 63 -13.44 -0.57 -12.63
CA THR A 63 -12.05 -0.51 -12.16
C THR A 63 -11.93 0.41 -10.97
N VAL A 64 -10.94 0.10 -10.12
CA VAL A 64 -10.56 0.92 -8.98
C VAL A 64 -9.07 1.16 -9.02
N LYS A 65 -8.67 2.34 -8.56
CA LYS A 65 -7.29 2.70 -8.36
C LYS A 65 -6.89 2.23 -6.94
N PRO A 66 -5.91 1.32 -6.80
CA PRO A 66 -5.48 0.91 -5.48
C PRO A 66 -4.72 2.06 -4.83
N PHE A 67 -4.94 2.25 -3.54
CA PHE A 67 -4.10 3.11 -2.71
C PHE A 67 -2.65 2.60 -2.74
N ALA A 68 -2.46 1.31 -2.53
CA ALA A 68 -1.15 0.68 -2.62
C ALA A 68 -1.26 -0.78 -3.01
N GLU A 69 -0.18 -1.33 -3.58
CA GLU A 69 -0.01 -2.76 -3.74
C GLU A 69 1.34 -3.16 -3.18
N LEU A 70 1.38 -4.24 -2.42
CA LEU A 70 2.60 -4.74 -1.79
C LEU A 70 2.82 -6.21 -2.11
N MET A 71 4.08 -6.58 -2.30
CA MET A 71 4.48 -7.97 -2.38
C MET A 71 5.52 -8.28 -1.31
N VAL A 72 5.59 -9.56 -0.91
CA VAL A 72 6.69 -10.03 -0.07
C VAL A 72 7.86 -10.43 -0.95
N PHE A 73 9.03 -9.85 -0.70
CA PHE A 73 10.27 -10.19 -1.39
C PHE A 73 11.44 -10.22 -0.40
N ASN A 74 12.14 -11.34 -0.33
CA ASN A 74 13.25 -11.57 0.63
C ASN A 74 12.87 -11.20 2.08
N LYS A 75 11.71 -11.67 2.55
CA LYS A 75 11.16 -11.39 3.89
C LYS A 75 10.94 -9.89 4.18
N ARG A 76 10.73 -9.08 3.13
CA ARG A 76 10.41 -7.66 3.24
C ARG A 76 9.16 -7.35 2.44
N LEU A 77 8.35 -6.41 2.92
CA LEU A 77 7.24 -5.86 2.17
C LEU A 77 7.77 -4.76 1.25
N ARG A 78 7.45 -4.88 -0.05
CA ARG A 78 7.82 -3.91 -1.08
C ARG A 78 6.59 -3.42 -1.81
N PHE A 79 6.52 -2.11 -2.01
CA PHE A 79 5.50 -1.52 -2.86
C PHE A 79 5.73 -1.89 -4.32
N VAL A 80 4.69 -2.48 -4.93
CA VAL A 80 4.52 -2.62 -6.38
C VAL A 80 3.84 -1.36 -6.90
N VAL A 81 2.81 -0.90 -6.19
CA VAL A 81 2.12 0.37 -6.43
C VAL A 81 2.30 1.25 -5.21
N GLN A 82 2.81 2.46 -5.41
CA GLN A 82 3.13 3.40 -4.33
C GLN A 82 1.96 4.35 -4.03
N PRO A 83 1.58 4.51 -2.74
CA PRO A 83 0.57 5.46 -2.31
C PRO A 83 0.81 6.88 -2.79
N GLU A 84 2.06 7.36 -2.70
CA GLU A 84 2.43 8.73 -3.06
C GLU A 84 2.23 9.05 -4.55
N LYS A 85 2.06 8.01 -5.38
CA LYS A 85 1.80 8.15 -6.82
C LYS A 85 0.32 8.00 -7.16
N GLN A 86 -0.41 7.22 -6.38
CA GLN A 86 -1.84 6.99 -6.62
C GLN A 86 -2.67 8.07 -5.92
N TYR A 87 -2.43 8.32 -4.64
CA TYR A 87 -3.17 9.27 -3.81
C TYR A 87 -2.18 10.14 -3.03
N PRO A 88 -1.49 11.09 -3.69
CA PRO A 88 -0.48 11.92 -3.03
C PRO A 88 -1.02 12.68 -1.82
N ASP A 89 -2.25 13.21 -1.91
CA ASP A 89 -2.86 13.99 -0.84
C ASP A 89 -3.19 13.11 0.38
N VAL A 90 -3.75 11.92 0.16
CA VAL A 90 -4.05 10.95 1.22
C VAL A 90 -2.75 10.44 1.84
N ALA A 91 -1.75 10.09 1.02
CA ALA A 91 -0.47 9.60 1.51
C ALA A 91 0.30 10.64 2.33
N MET A 92 0.11 11.93 2.03
CA MET A 92 0.70 13.04 2.78
C MET A 92 -0.07 13.32 4.07
N ALA A 93 -1.41 13.31 4.03
CA ALA A 93 -2.24 13.56 5.21
C ALA A 93 -2.17 12.40 6.21
N GLU A 94 -2.07 11.15 5.73
CA GLU A 94 -2.20 9.94 6.53
C GLU A 94 -0.84 9.25 6.77
N GLU A 95 0.22 10.01 7.12
CA GLU A 95 1.55 9.40 7.32
C GLU A 95 1.55 8.32 8.42
N GLU A 96 0.67 8.45 9.41
CA GLU A 96 0.51 7.51 10.53
C GLU A 96 -0.13 6.17 10.12
N ILE A 97 -0.79 6.10 8.96
CA ILE A 97 -1.41 4.86 8.47
C ILE A 97 -0.38 3.83 8.02
N PHE A 98 0.85 4.25 7.66
CA PHE A 98 1.87 3.35 7.13
C PHE A 98 2.37 2.31 8.16
N PRO A 99 2.71 2.71 9.40
CA PRO A 99 2.96 1.76 10.49
C PRO A 99 1.78 0.80 10.75
N GLU A 100 0.54 1.26 10.61
CA GLU A 100 -0.65 0.43 10.81
C GLU A 100 -0.84 -0.62 9.70
N ILE A 101 -0.58 -0.23 8.45
CA ILE A 101 -0.52 -1.13 7.30
C ILE A 101 0.57 -2.18 7.53
N GLU A 102 1.78 -1.75 7.90
CA GLU A 102 2.90 -2.67 8.15
C GLU A 102 2.57 -3.66 9.26
N ARG A 103 2.04 -3.20 10.40
CA ARG A 103 1.63 -4.05 11.50
C ARG A 103 0.58 -5.07 11.07
N SER A 104 -0.45 -4.63 10.35
CA SER A 104 -1.52 -5.50 9.86
C SER A 104 -0.98 -6.61 8.95
N LEU A 105 -0.11 -6.26 8.01
CA LEU A 105 0.52 -7.20 7.08
C LEU A 105 1.50 -8.15 7.79
N ALA A 106 2.31 -7.63 8.71
CA ALA A 106 3.25 -8.44 9.48
C ALA A 106 2.54 -9.48 10.34
N LEU A 107 1.46 -9.08 11.04
CA LEU A 107 0.64 -10.02 11.83
C LEU A 107 0.02 -11.11 10.95
N PHE A 108 -0.51 -10.74 9.79
CA PHE A 108 -1.07 -11.72 8.85
C PHE A 108 0.00 -12.72 8.38
N LEU A 109 1.17 -12.23 7.97
CA LEU A 109 2.25 -13.05 7.45
C LEU A 109 2.89 -13.93 8.53
N GLN A 110 3.03 -13.42 9.76
CA GLN A 110 3.48 -14.19 10.90
C GLN A 110 2.50 -15.33 11.21
N LYS A 111 1.20 -15.04 11.23
CA LYS A 111 0.16 -16.06 11.51
C LYS A 111 0.07 -17.13 10.41
N LYS A 112 0.18 -16.75 9.14
CA LYS A 112 -0.04 -17.66 8.00
C LYS A 112 1.22 -18.40 7.56
N TYR A 113 2.40 -17.78 7.68
CA TYR A 113 3.66 -18.30 7.14
C TYR A 113 4.79 -18.39 8.17
N SER A 114 4.57 -17.96 9.42
CA SER A 114 5.59 -17.94 10.48
C SER A 114 6.84 -17.11 10.09
N VAL A 115 6.62 -15.97 9.43
CA VAL A 115 7.70 -15.05 9.02
C VAL A 115 7.43 -13.64 9.51
N ASP A 116 8.46 -13.04 10.11
CA ASP A 116 8.50 -11.61 10.40
C ASP A 116 9.00 -10.84 9.17
N VAL A 117 8.26 -9.78 8.84
CA VAL A 117 8.58 -8.90 7.71
C VAL A 117 8.61 -7.44 8.17
N SER A 118 9.31 -6.61 7.42
CA SER A 118 9.32 -5.16 7.58
C SER A 118 9.01 -4.45 6.27
N LEU A 119 8.39 -3.28 6.35
CA LEU A 119 8.04 -2.44 5.22
C LEU A 119 9.24 -1.60 4.79
N VAL A 120 9.65 -1.74 3.53
CA VAL A 120 10.70 -0.91 2.95
C VAL A 120 10.08 0.36 2.37
N ARG A 121 10.10 1.45 3.14
CA ARG A 121 9.85 2.79 2.59
C ARG A 121 11.18 3.44 2.22
N ASN A 122 11.36 3.73 0.93
CA ASN A 122 12.27 4.80 0.55
C ASN A 122 11.60 6.09 1.02
N LYS A 123 11.99 6.60 2.20
CA LYS A 123 11.62 7.96 2.60
C LYS A 123 11.96 8.85 1.41
N SER A 124 10.95 9.45 0.79
CA SER A 124 11.21 10.35 -0.32
C SER A 124 12.23 11.36 0.18
N SER A 125 13.24 11.62 -0.62
CA SER A 125 14.37 12.51 -0.33
C SER A 125 13.92 13.99 -0.21
N VAL A 126 12.68 14.27 0.19
CA VAL A 126 12.10 15.60 0.34
C VAL A 126 12.80 16.38 1.47
N LYS A 127 13.47 15.71 2.42
CA LYS A 127 14.34 16.36 3.41
C LYS A 127 15.78 16.69 2.95
N LYS A 128 16.19 16.38 1.71
CA LYS A 128 17.57 16.68 1.24
C LYS A 128 17.70 17.91 0.32
N ARG A 129 16.62 18.62 -0.02
CA ARG A 129 16.71 19.82 -0.88
C ARG A 129 16.75 21.16 -0.13
N VAL A 130 16.56 21.17 1.20
CA VAL A 130 16.64 22.41 2.00
C VAL A 130 18.04 22.66 2.57
N ALA A 131 18.94 21.67 2.57
CA ALA A 131 20.28 21.81 3.16
C ALA A 131 21.34 22.42 2.21
N ASN A 132 21.01 22.67 0.93
CA ASN A 132 22.01 23.05 -0.08
C ASN A 132 21.89 24.51 -0.54
N GLN A 133 21.03 25.34 0.08
CA GLN A 133 20.80 26.72 -0.35
C GLN A 133 21.57 27.81 0.43
N TRP A 134 22.44 27.46 1.37
CA TRP A 134 23.13 28.45 2.23
C TRP A 134 24.67 28.45 2.14
N HIS A 135 25.25 28.14 0.98
CA HIS A 135 26.71 28.27 0.78
C HIS A 135 27.10 29.11 -0.45
N LEU A 136 26.32 30.14 -0.77
CA LEU A 136 26.76 31.20 -1.66
C LEU A 136 26.35 32.55 -1.08
N ARG A 137 27.18 33.08 -0.18
CA ARG A 137 27.72 34.45 -0.20
C ARG A 137 28.70 34.66 0.94
#